data_AF-A0A8D8YBB0-F1
#
_entry.id   AF-A0A8D8YBB0-F1
#
_cell.length_a   1.000
_cell.length_b   1.000
_cell.length_c   1.000
_cell.angle_alpha   90.00
_cell.angle_beta   90.00
_cell.angle_gamma   90.00
#
_symmetry.space_group_name_H-M   'P 1'
#
loop_
_entity.id
_entity.type
_entity.pdbx_description
1 polymer ?
#
loop_
_entity_poly.entity_id
_entity_poly.type
_entity_poly.pdbx_seq_one_letter_code
_entity_poly.pdbx_strand_id
1 'polypeptide(L)'
;MASTSTTTESVAVANHDETDVVMNTNAKQTYKPKESAFNQQKLPAWQPILTAGTVMPAFFTFGLVFIPIGVGLMYFADNVKELSLDYTYCISNESPDKTCAVVIGNKRTENCTCEIEFTLNESIDGNVFIYYGLTNFYQNHRRYVKSRDDMQLLGQLSSTVSMDCEDYDYSTVDGVKKPIAPCGAIANSLFSDSFKIFSVNNSKEVPVLRTGIAWPSDREVKFHNPPGPDLKEAFKSFSRPHSCPVKPNETKPNFGTEQSRVCRVMILLK
;
A
#
# COMPACT_ATOMS: atom_id res chain seq x y z
N MET A 1 -61.52 -4.33 2.19
CA MET A 1 -60.77 -5.59 2.01
C MET A 1 -59.30 -5.20 2.13
N ALA A 2 -58.58 -5.59 3.19
CA ALA A 2 -58.02 -6.92 3.45
C ALA A 2 -56.95 -7.29 2.39
N SER A 3 -55.73 -7.72 2.72
CA SER A 3 -55.05 -8.05 4.01
C SER A 3 -53.51 -7.97 3.78
N THR A 4 -52.62 -7.63 4.73
CA THR A 4 -52.01 -8.48 5.79
C THR A 4 -51.61 -9.91 5.33
N SER A 5 -50.46 -10.50 5.70
CA SER A 5 -49.34 -10.09 6.61
C SER A 5 -48.12 -11.06 6.52
N THR A 6 -47.06 -10.77 7.32
CA THR A 6 -46.10 -11.74 7.95
C THR A 6 -45.14 -12.52 7.02
N THR A 7 -44.08 -13.22 7.50
CA THR A 7 -43.56 -13.58 8.86
C THR A 7 -42.15 -12.95 9.09
N THR A 8 -41.24 -13.27 10.03
CA THR A 8 -41.06 -14.03 11.32
C THR A 8 -39.78 -13.40 11.94
N GLU A 9 -39.63 -13.00 13.21
CA GLU A 9 -39.71 -13.69 14.52
C GLU A 9 -38.48 -14.53 14.97
N SER A 10 -37.94 -14.18 16.14
CA SER A 10 -37.46 -15.09 17.20
C SER A 10 -37.42 -14.33 18.56
N VAL A 11 -38.39 -14.54 19.47
CA VAL A 11 -38.32 -15.42 20.68
C VAL A 11 -37.29 -14.91 21.73
N ALA A 12 -37.70 -14.19 22.80
CA ALA A 12 -38.24 -14.67 24.11
C ALA A 12 -37.13 -15.17 25.09
N VAL A 13 -37.25 -15.23 26.43
CA VAL A 13 -38.36 -15.65 27.34
C VAL A 13 -38.24 -14.97 28.73
N ALA A 14 -39.37 -14.73 29.41
CA ALA A 14 -39.53 -14.74 30.88
C ALA A 14 -41.00 -15.00 31.25
N ASN A 15 -41.29 -15.68 32.37
CA ASN A 15 -42.62 -16.24 32.66
C ASN A 15 -43.53 -15.38 33.55
N HIS A 16 -44.84 -15.67 33.46
CA HIS A 16 -45.91 -15.21 34.35
C HIS A 16 -46.13 -16.16 35.54
N ASP A 17 -46.84 -15.68 36.56
CA ASP A 17 -47.75 -16.49 37.39
C ASP A 17 -49.00 -15.68 37.81
N GLU A 18 -49.99 -16.33 38.42
CA GLU A 18 -51.40 -15.91 38.66
C GLU A 18 -51.61 -14.61 39.48
N THR A 19 -52.24 -13.57 38.93
CA THR A 19 -53.68 -13.18 38.96
C THR A 19 -54.31 -12.92 40.33
N ASP A 20 -54.92 -11.74 40.52
CA ASP A 20 -56.40 -11.57 40.50
C ASP A 20 -56.83 -10.07 40.42
N VAL A 21 -58.14 -9.83 40.44
CA VAL A 21 -58.92 -8.57 40.59
C VAL A 21 -59.06 -7.68 39.34
N VAL A 22 -60.27 -7.71 38.77
CA VAL A 22 -60.77 -6.80 37.74
C VAL A 22 -61.21 -5.45 38.33
N MET A 23 -60.70 -4.33 37.79
CA MET A 23 -61.47 -3.06 37.71
C MET A 23 -61.04 -2.19 36.50
N ASN A 24 -61.89 -2.21 35.47
CA ASN A 24 -62.28 -1.11 34.57
C ASN A 24 -61.36 0.14 34.45
N THR A 25 -60.81 0.43 33.26
CA THR A 25 -61.21 1.60 32.42
C THR A 25 -60.43 1.74 31.11
N ASN A 26 -61.14 2.25 30.09
CA ASN A 26 -60.69 2.84 28.82
C ASN A 26 -59.16 3.03 28.64
N ALA A 27 -58.49 2.07 27.99
CA ALA A 27 -57.10 2.18 27.57
C ALA A 27 -56.92 3.21 26.43
N LYS A 28 -56.89 4.49 26.82
CA LYS A 28 -56.88 5.64 25.91
C LYS A 28 -55.55 5.70 25.14
N GLN A 29 -55.56 5.32 23.85
CA GLN A 29 -54.39 5.52 22.97
C GLN A 29 -53.99 6.99 22.99
N THR A 30 -52.82 7.26 23.56
CA THR A 30 -52.40 8.61 23.92
C THR A 30 -51.27 9.03 23.00
N TYR A 31 -51.58 9.91 22.04
CA TYR A 31 -50.64 10.50 21.07
C TYR A 31 -49.60 11.45 21.69
N LYS A 32 -49.30 11.35 23.00
CA LYS A 32 -48.26 12.15 23.64
C LYS A 32 -46.87 11.55 23.32
N PRO A 33 -45.86 12.38 23.02
CA PRO A 33 -44.47 11.92 22.92
C PRO A 33 -44.02 11.21 24.20
N LYS A 34 -43.10 10.25 24.08
CA LYS A 34 -42.52 9.55 25.23
C LYS A 34 -41.68 10.52 26.07
N GLU A 35 -42.12 10.79 27.30
CA GLU A 35 -41.40 11.57 28.31
C GLU A 35 -40.01 10.99 28.62
N SER A 36 -38.97 11.49 27.95
CA SER A 36 -37.56 11.20 28.28
C SER A 36 -36.68 12.39 27.93
N ALA A 37 -35.55 12.56 28.64
CA ALA A 37 -34.63 13.67 28.41
C ALA A 37 -34.06 13.67 26.97
N PHE A 38 -33.89 12.50 26.34
CA PHE A 38 -33.49 12.38 24.94
C PHE A 38 -34.60 12.85 23.99
N ASN A 39 -35.82 12.33 24.12
CA ASN A 39 -36.94 12.67 23.25
C ASN A 39 -37.40 14.13 23.39
N GLN A 40 -37.20 14.73 24.57
CA GLN A 40 -37.49 16.14 24.84
C GLN A 40 -36.30 17.08 24.59
N GLN A 41 -35.14 16.56 24.15
CA GLN A 41 -33.92 17.33 23.91
C GLN A 41 -33.41 18.10 25.15
N LYS A 42 -33.65 17.57 26.35
CA LYS A 42 -33.25 18.11 27.67
C LYS A 42 -32.04 17.38 28.27
N LEU A 43 -31.12 16.89 27.43
CA LEU A 43 -29.86 16.33 27.91
C LEU A 43 -28.94 17.46 28.44
N PRO A 44 -28.14 17.21 29.48
CA PRO A 44 -27.16 18.17 29.95
C PRO A 44 -26.10 18.41 28.86
N ALA A 45 -26.03 19.64 28.35
CA ALA A 45 -25.11 20.04 27.29
C ALA A 45 -24.22 21.19 27.78
N TRP A 46 -22.92 21.09 27.53
CA TRP A 46 -22.00 22.21 27.69
C TRP A 46 -22.11 23.13 26.46
N GLN A 47 -22.49 24.38 26.67
CA GLN A 47 -22.70 25.37 25.62
C GLN A 47 -21.75 26.56 25.82
N PRO A 48 -20.46 26.43 25.45
CA PRO A 48 -19.48 27.50 25.63
C PRO A 48 -19.75 28.67 24.66
N ILE A 49 -20.03 29.84 25.22
CA ILE A 49 -20.17 31.08 24.44
C ILE A 49 -18.76 31.65 24.18
N LEU A 50 -18.29 31.50 22.94
CA LEU A 50 -16.98 32.01 22.52
C LEU A 50 -17.00 33.54 22.43
N THR A 51 -16.38 34.21 23.41
CA THR A 51 -16.22 35.67 23.45
C THR A 51 -14.76 36.07 23.30
N ALA A 52 -14.50 37.34 22.96
CA ALA A 52 -13.12 37.84 22.83
C ALA A 52 -12.28 37.59 24.11
N GLY A 53 -12.89 37.74 25.29
CA GLY A 53 -12.22 37.51 26.59
C GLY A 53 -11.89 36.04 26.88
N THR A 54 -12.62 35.06 26.32
CA THR A 54 -12.30 33.63 26.45
C THR A 54 -11.37 33.13 25.35
N VAL A 55 -11.48 33.71 24.15
CA VAL A 55 -10.74 33.28 22.95
C VAL A 55 -9.31 33.85 22.91
N MET A 56 -9.11 35.10 23.36
CA MET A 56 -7.79 35.74 23.35
C MET A 56 -6.75 35.01 24.23
N PRO A 57 -7.03 34.62 25.49
CA PRO A 57 -6.07 33.85 26.28
C PRO A 57 -5.75 32.48 25.66
N ALA A 58 -6.74 31.81 25.07
CA ALA A 58 -6.55 30.52 24.42
C ALA A 58 -5.54 30.63 23.25
N PHE A 59 -5.68 31.63 22.38
CA PHE A 59 -4.69 31.86 21.31
C PHE A 59 -3.29 32.16 21.83
N PHE A 60 -3.14 32.94 22.91
CA PHE A 60 -1.82 33.14 23.53
C PHE A 60 -1.23 31.85 24.10
N THR A 61 -2.04 30.98 24.73
CA THR A 61 -1.55 29.67 25.21
C THR A 61 -1.13 28.74 24.06
N PHE A 62 -1.90 28.69 22.97
CA PHE A 62 -1.48 27.91 21.79
C PHE A 62 -0.22 28.48 21.14
N GLY A 63 -0.06 29.81 21.07
CA GLY A 63 1.17 30.45 20.61
C GLY A 63 2.39 30.06 21.45
N LEU A 64 2.29 30.19 22.78
CA LEU A 64 3.37 29.83 23.71
C LEU A 64 3.74 28.34 23.70
N VAL A 65 2.84 27.45 23.27
CA VAL A 65 3.12 26.00 23.12
C VAL A 65 3.64 25.67 21.72
N PHE A 66 3.04 26.22 20.66
CA PHE A 66 3.40 25.89 19.28
C PHE A 66 4.68 26.57 18.79
N ILE A 67 5.06 27.74 19.32
CA ILE A 67 6.34 28.39 18.98
C ILE A 67 7.55 27.51 19.36
N PRO A 68 7.74 27.06 20.63
CA PRO A 68 8.88 26.21 20.98
C PRO A 68 8.83 24.83 20.32
N ILE A 69 7.63 24.25 20.10
CA ILE A 69 7.48 23.02 19.32
C ILE A 69 7.93 23.23 17.87
N GLY A 70 7.51 24.32 17.22
CA GLY A 70 7.90 24.66 15.85
C GLY A 70 9.41 24.90 15.70
N VAL A 71 10.03 25.61 16.65
CA VAL A 71 11.48 25.81 16.68
C VAL A 71 12.22 24.48 16.87
N GLY A 72 11.74 23.60 17.77
CA GLY A 72 12.32 22.27 17.96
C GLY A 72 12.20 21.39 16.71
N LEU A 73 11.03 21.37 16.07
CA LEU A 73 10.81 20.62 14.82
C LEU A 73 11.67 21.14 13.67
N MET A 74 11.81 22.47 13.52
CA MET A 74 12.70 23.06 12.50
C MET A 74 14.16 22.66 12.75
N TYR A 75 14.63 22.78 13.99
CA TYR A 75 15.99 22.37 14.36
C TYR A 75 16.26 20.90 14.04
N PHE A 76 15.32 19.99 14.31
CA PHE A 76 15.49 18.58 13.94
C PHE A 76 15.38 18.32 12.43
N ALA A 77 14.64 19.14 11.67
CA ALA A 77 14.57 19.05 10.22
C ALA A 77 15.88 19.53 9.55
N ASP A 78 16.43 20.68 9.96
CA ASP A 78 17.66 21.26 9.40
C ASP A 78 18.92 20.38 9.63
N ASN A 79 18.86 19.48 10.62
CA ASN A 79 19.91 18.49 10.88
C ASN A 79 19.86 17.28 9.93
N VAL A 80 18.76 17.05 9.20
CA VAL A 80 18.67 15.95 8.23
C VAL A 80 19.41 16.32 6.95
N LYS A 81 20.34 15.47 6.52
CA LYS A 81 21.15 15.67 5.31
C LYS A 81 20.63 14.81 4.16
N GLU A 82 20.22 15.46 3.08
CA GLU A 82 19.71 14.83 1.86
C GLU A 82 20.59 15.18 0.66
N LEU A 83 20.77 14.23 -0.25
CA LEU A 83 21.28 14.47 -1.60
C LEU A 83 20.31 13.80 -2.59
N SER A 84 19.77 14.59 -3.52
CA SER A 84 18.91 14.12 -4.61
C SER A 84 19.62 14.27 -5.95
N LEU A 85 19.56 13.23 -6.79
CA LEU A 85 20.24 13.16 -8.09
C LEU A 85 19.24 12.68 -9.15
N ASP A 86 19.09 13.44 -10.24
CA ASP A 86 18.29 13.02 -11.40
C ASP A 86 19.17 12.24 -12.39
N TYR A 87 18.75 11.01 -12.71
CA TYR A 87 19.44 10.11 -13.63
C TYR A 87 18.64 9.85 -14.92
N THR A 88 17.55 10.59 -15.16
CA THR A 88 16.62 10.40 -16.31
C THR A 88 17.34 10.46 -17.67
N TYR A 89 18.35 11.31 -17.79
CA TYR A 89 19.12 11.52 -19.03
C TYR A 89 20.53 10.91 -18.99
N CYS A 90 20.76 9.95 -18.10
CA CYS A 90 22.06 9.29 -17.95
C CYS A 90 22.48 8.55 -19.24
N ILE A 91 23.74 8.73 -19.63
CA ILE A 91 24.35 8.18 -20.84
C ILE A 91 24.75 6.72 -20.61
N SER A 92 24.59 5.88 -21.64
CA SER A 92 25.01 4.47 -21.62
C SER A 92 26.53 4.35 -21.72
N ASN A 93 27.14 3.65 -20.77
CA ASN A 93 28.54 3.24 -20.83
C ASN A 93 28.81 2.35 -22.07
N GLU A 94 27.81 1.58 -22.50
CA GLU A 94 27.87 0.71 -23.69
C GLU A 94 27.60 1.45 -25.02
N SER A 95 27.13 2.69 -24.98
CA SER A 95 26.74 3.49 -26.16
C SER A 95 26.79 5.00 -25.85
N PRO A 96 27.99 5.63 -25.89
CA PRO A 96 28.19 7.01 -25.44
C PRO A 96 27.32 8.09 -26.10
N ASP A 97 26.80 7.84 -27.30
CA ASP A 97 25.91 8.77 -28.02
C ASP A 97 24.42 8.67 -27.59
N LYS A 98 24.08 7.82 -26.61
CA LYS A 98 22.68 7.49 -26.26
C LYS A 98 22.44 7.41 -24.76
N THR A 99 21.27 7.87 -24.33
CA THR A 99 20.79 7.67 -22.95
C THR A 99 20.24 6.25 -22.76
N CYS A 100 20.25 5.73 -21.53
CA CYS A 100 19.70 4.40 -21.26
C CYS A 100 18.21 4.26 -21.61
N ALA A 101 17.44 5.35 -21.54
CA ALA A 101 16.05 5.39 -21.98
C ALA A 101 15.89 5.03 -23.48
N VAL A 102 16.83 5.49 -24.32
CA VAL A 102 16.85 5.18 -25.76
C VAL A 102 17.31 3.75 -26.01
N VAL A 103 18.32 3.24 -25.27
CA VAL A 103 18.80 1.85 -25.40
C VAL A 103 17.68 0.87 -25.04
N ILE A 104 17.15 0.96 -23.82
CA ILE A 104 16.09 0.07 -23.31
C ILE A 104 14.78 0.23 -24.10
N GLY A 105 14.49 1.44 -24.57
CA GLY A 105 13.33 1.73 -25.42
C GLY A 105 13.36 1.02 -26.77
N ASN A 106 14.55 0.86 -27.38
CA ASN A 106 14.72 0.06 -28.60
C ASN A 106 14.65 -1.45 -28.31
N LYS A 107 15.26 -1.92 -27.21
CA LYS A 107 15.32 -3.34 -26.87
C LYS A 107 15.37 -3.59 -25.37
N ARG A 108 14.21 -3.90 -24.79
CA ARG A 108 14.00 -4.16 -23.34
C ARG A 108 14.79 -5.34 -22.73
N THR A 109 15.58 -6.07 -23.52
CA THR A 109 16.46 -7.16 -23.06
C THR A 109 17.93 -6.78 -23.05
N GLU A 110 18.27 -5.55 -23.45
CA GLU A 110 19.63 -5.03 -23.31
C GLU A 110 19.80 -4.39 -21.93
N ASN A 111 20.86 -4.82 -21.24
CA ASN A 111 21.31 -4.13 -20.04
C ASN A 111 21.92 -2.79 -20.48
N CYS A 112 21.59 -1.72 -19.77
CA CYS A 112 22.28 -0.45 -19.89
C CYS A 112 22.87 -0.10 -18.53
N THR A 113 24.16 0.22 -18.49
CA THR A 113 24.85 0.74 -17.31
C THR A 113 25.22 2.19 -17.55
N CYS A 114 25.18 2.96 -16.46
CA CYS A 114 25.26 4.41 -16.46
C CYS A 114 25.90 4.80 -15.12
N GLU A 115 26.80 5.77 -15.13
CA GLU A 115 27.52 6.22 -13.95
C GLU A 115 27.33 7.73 -13.76
N ILE A 116 27.12 8.14 -12.50
CA ILE A 116 26.93 9.53 -12.10
C ILE A 116 27.87 9.80 -10.93
N GLU A 117 28.86 10.67 -11.17
CA GLU A 117 29.74 11.16 -10.11
C GLU A 117 29.01 12.22 -9.27
N PHE A 118 29.18 12.16 -7.96
CA PHE A 118 28.65 13.15 -7.03
C PHE A 118 29.58 13.33 -5.83
N THR A 119 29.58 14.51 -5.23
CA THR A 119 30.37 14.83 -4.03
C THR A 119 29.46 15.08 -2.83
N LEU A 120 29.82 14.48 -1.69
CA LEU A 120 29.21 14.79 -0.40
C LEU A 120 29.99 15.93 0.26
N ASN A 121 29.37 17.11 0.35
CA ASN A 121 29.99 18.30 0.95
C ASN A 121 30.02 18.24 2.49
N GLU A 122 29.12 17.46 3.08
CA GLU A 122 29.00 17.23 4.52
C GLU A 122 28.91 15.71 4.79
N SER A 123 29.35 15.26 5.96
CA SER A 123 29.17 13.86 6.39
C SER A 123 27.72 13.59 6.78
N ILE A 124 27.17 12.46 6.33
CA ILE A 124 25.84 11.99 6.75
C ILE A 124 26.02 11.05 7.95
N ASP A 125 25.63 11.52 9.13
CA ASP A 125 25.74 10.75 10.37
C ASP A 125 24.56 9.81 10.59
N GLY A 126 24.83 8.62 11.16
CA GLY A 126 23.80 7.64 11.51
C GLY A 126 23.41 6.70 10.37
N ASN A 127 22.11 6.39 10.27
CA ASN A 127 21.59 5.41 9.31
C ASN A 127 21.25 6.09 7.97
N VAL A 128 22.01 5.78 6.93
CA VAL A 128 21.77 6.26 5.56
C VAL A 128 20.69 5.40 4.87
N PHE A 129 19.69 6.05 4.29
CA PHE A 129 18.64 5.43 3.48
C PHE A 129 18.73 5.90 2.03
N ILE A 130 18.43 5.00 1.09
CA ILE A 130 18.44 5.29 -0.35
C ILE A 130 17.01 5.15 -0.87
N TYR A 131 16.49 6.22 -1.46
CA TYR A 131 15.16 6.26 -2.06
C TYR A 131 15.29 6.50 -3.57
N TYR A 132 14.34 5.98 -4.35
CA TYR A 132 14.19 6.33 -5.77
C TYR A 132 12.94 7.18 -5.95
N GLY A 133 13.09 8.35 -6.57
CA GLY A 133 11.98 9.24 -6.91
C GLY A 133 11.44 8.93 -8.30
N LEU A 134 10.11 8.92 -8.47
CA LEU A 134 9.45 8.83 -9.77
C LEU A 134 8.54 10.05 -9.96
N THR A 135 8.86 10.90 -10.94
CA THR A 135 8.01 12.04 -11.32
C THR A 135 7.01 11.63 -12.42
N ASN A 136 5.88 12.34 -12.51
CA ASN A 136 4.83 12.10 -13.51
C ASN A 136 4.21 10.67 -13.52
N PHE A 137 4.42 9.87 -12.47
CA PHE A 137 3.93 8.49 -12.36
C PHE A 137 2.73 8.38 -11.40
N TYR A 138 1.53 8.41 -11.97
CA TYR A 138 0.26 8.57 -11.24
C TYR A 138 -0.27 7.28 -10.56
N GLN A 139 0.48 6.77 -9.58
CA GLN A 139 0.11 5.57 -8.79
C GLN A 139 -1.25 5.70 -8.06
N ASN A 140 -1.74 6.91 -7.82
CA ASN A 140 -3.00 7.18 -7.12
C ASN A 140 -4.26 7.02 -8.00
N HIS A 141 -4.12 6.74 -9.30
CA HIS A 141 -5.26 6.59 -10.20
C HIS A 141 -6.14 5.38 -9.83
N ARG A 142 -7.47 5.57 -9.70
CA ARG A 142 -8.41 4.57 -9.14
C ARG A 142 -8.30 3.17 -9.74
N ARG A 143 -8.15 3.03 -11.07
CA ARG A 143 -7.98 1.71 -11.71
C ARG A 143 -6.60 1.10 -11.42
N TYR A 144 -5.55 1.91 -11.34
CA TYR A 144 -4.20 1.44 -11.00
C TYR A 144 -4.16 0.89 -9.58
N VAL A 145 -4.68 1.63 -8.59
CA VAL A 145 -4.72 1.23 -7.16
C VAL A 145 -5.52 -0.06 -6.95
N LYS A 146 -6.58 -0.29 -7.74
CA LYS A 146 -7.39 -1.51 -7.71
C LYS A 146 -6.71 -2.70 -8.40
N SER A 147 -5.86 -2.48 -9.41
CA SER A 147 -5.37 -3.54 -10.30
C SER A 147 -4.27 -4.38 -9.66
N ARG A 148 -4.73 -5.35 -8.84
CA ARG A 148 -3.99 -6.39 -8.13
C ARG A 148 -4.98 -7.46 -7.62
N ASP A 149 -4.48 -8.61 -7.20
CA ASP A 149 -5.26 -9.66 -6.53
C ASP A 149 -4.73 -9.87 -5.10
N ASP A 150 -5.50 -9.43 -4.10
CA ASP A 150 -5.08 -9.51 -2.69
C ASP A 150 -5.02 -10.96 -2.16
N MET A 151 -5.77 -11.91 -2.74
CA MET A 151 -5.67 -13.34 -2.35
C MET A 151 -4.39 -13.95 -2.91
N GLN A 152 -4.04 -13.61 -4.16
CA GLN A 152 -2.77 -14.03 -4.76
C GLN A 152 -1.55 -13.46 -4.02
N LEU A 153 -1.63 -12.22 -3.53
CA LEU A 153 -0.60 -11.58 -2.71
C LEU A 153 -0.49 -12.20 -1.30
N LEU A 154 -1.59 -12.75 -0.78
CA LEU A 154 -1.62 -13.62 0.41
C LEU A 154 -1.19 -15.08 0.13
N GLY A 155 -0.63 -15.36 -1.06
CA GLY A 155 -0.15 -16.70 -1.45
C GLY A 155 -1.26 -17.69 -1.84
N GLN A 156 -2.53 -17.28 -1.86
CA GLN A 156 -3.66 -18.13 -2.22
C GLN A 156 -3.82 -18.16 -3.75
N LEU A 157 -3.05 -19.05 -4.38
CA LEU A 157 -3.03 -19.20 -5.83
C LEU A 157 -4.31 -19.90 -6.35
N SER A 158 -5.05 -19.21 -7.22
CA SER A 158 -6.16 -19.77 -8.00
C SER A 158 -5.88 -19.70 -9.51
N SER A 159 -6.52 -20.59 -10.27
CA SER A 159 -6.56 -20.50 -11.74
C SER A 159 -7.50 -19.39 -12.24
N THR A 160 -8.47 -18.97 -11.42
CA THR A 160 -9.34 -17.82 -11.67
C THR A 160 -8.78 -16.59 -10.99
N VAL A 161 -8.24 -15.66 -11.77
CA VAL A 161 -7.65 -14.39 -11.29
C VAL A 161 -8.75 -13.35 -11.04
N SER A 162 -8.57 -12.44 -10.07
CA SER A 162 -9.48 -11.32 -9.83
C SER A 162 -9.72 -10.46 -11.07
N MET A 163 -10.98 -10.10 -11.32
CA MET A 163 -11.38 -9.20 -12.41
C MET A 163 -10.78 -7.79 -12.29
N ASP A 164 -10.37 -7.37 -11.08
CA ASP A 164 -9.69 -6.09 -10.88
C ASP A 164 -8.32 -6.02 -11.60
N CYS A 165 -7.71 -7.15 -11.94
CA CYS A 165 -6.46 -7.18 -12.70
C CYS A 165 -6.62 -6.77 -14.18
N GLU A 166 -7.85 -6.57 -14.71
CA GLU A 166 -8.16 -6.12 -16.08
C GLU A 166 -7.21 -6.76 -17.13
N ASP A 167 -6.49 -5.97 -17.94
CA ASP A 167 -5.61 -6.42 -19.03
C ASP A 167 -4.32 -7.16 -18.58
N TYR A 168 -4.18 -7.46 -17.28
CA TYR A 168 -2.97 -8.05 -16.68
C TYR A 168 -3.28 -9.35 -15.92
N ASP A 169 -4.36 -10.04 -16.27
CA ASP A 169 -4.86 -11.24 -15.60
C ASP A 169 -4.26 -12.56 -16.14
N TYR A 170 -4.05 -12.69 -17.46
CA TYR A 170 -3.50 -13.89 -18.12
C TYR A 170 -2.51 -13.58 -19.24
N SER A 171 -1.58 -14.51 -19.47
CA SER A 171 -0.66 -14.50 -20.61
C SER A 171 -0.76 -15.80 -21.41
N THR A 172 -0.73 -15.70 -22.74
CA THR A 172 -0.68 -16.88 -23.63
C THR A 172 0.77 -17.30 -23.82
N VAL A 173 1.15 -18.45 -23.27
CA VAL A 173 2.49 -19.03 -23.35
C VAL A 173 2.38 -20.41 -24.01
N ASP A 174 3.13 -20.64 -25.09
CA ASP A 174 3.10 -21.89 -25.88
C ASP A 174 1.68 -22.27 -26.37
N GLY A 175 0.86 -21.26 -26.68
CA GLY A 175 -0.55 -21.41 -27.08
C GLY A 175 -1.52 -21.65 -25.92
N VAL A 176 -1.04 -21.81 -24.68
CA VAL A 176 -1.85 -22.03 -23.48
C VAL A 176 -2.06 -20.72 -22.72
N LYS A 177 -3.32 -20.36 -22.44
CA LYS A 177 -3.67 -19.23 -21.56
C LYS A 177 -3.33 -19.60 -20.11
N LYS A 178 -2.34 -18.92 -19.51
CA LYS A 178 -1.90 -19.11 -18.11
C LYS A 178 -2.22 -17.86 -17.28
N PRO A 179 -2.67 -17.99 -16.02
CA PRO A 179 -2.84 -16.85 -15.12
C PRO A 179 -1.50 -16.15 -14.86
N ILE A 180 -1.51 -14.83 -14.65
CA ILE A 180 -0.32 -14.05 -14.28
C ILE A 180 -0.17 -14.02 -12.75
N ALA A 181 1.07 -14.10 -12.25
CA ALA A 181 1.39 -13.93 -10.83
C ALA A 181 2.65 -13.06 -10.63
N PRO A 182 2.62 -12.02 -9.76
CA PRO A 182 1.41 -11.33 -9.31
C PRO A 182 0.73 -10.61 -10.49
N CYS A 183 -0.60 -10.63 -10.57
CA CYS A 183 -1.36 -9.95 -11.62
C CYS A 183 -1.50 -8.45 -11.38
N GLY A 184 -1.97 -7.74 -12.40
CA GLY A 184 -2.41 -6.35 -12.27
C GLY A 184 -1.36 -5.29 -12.63
N ALA A 185 -1.84 -4.06 -12.82
CA ALA A 185 -1.03 -2.94 -13.31
C ALA A 185 0.15 -2.60 -12.37
N ILE A 186 -0.05 -2.72 -11.05
CA ILE A 186 0.97 -2.40 -10.04
C ILE A 186 2.16 -3.37 -10.16
N ALA A 187 1.88 -4.66 -10.29
CA ALA A 187 2.90 -5.69 -10.49
C ALA A 187 3.62 -5.56 -11.84
N ASN A 188 2.90 -5.18 -12.89
CA ASN A 188 3.46 -5.03 -14.23
C ASN A 188 4.29 -3.76 -14.43
N SER A 189 4.08 -2.70 -13.63
CA SER A 189 4.83 -1.44 -13.69
C SER A 189 5.78 -1.25 -12.49
N LEU A 190 6.22 -2.36 -11.91
CA LEU A 190 7.15 -2.38 -10.78
C LEU A 190 8.54 -1.88 -11.19
N PHE A 191 9.12 -1.00 -10.35
CA PHE A 191 10.43 -0.39 -10.59
C PHE A 191 11.57 -1.42 -10.69
N SER A 192 12.42 -1.28 -11.71
CA SER A 192 13.35 -2.31 -12.16
C SER A 192 14.82 -2.11 -11.77
N ASP A 193 15.23 -0.88 -11.48
CA ASP A 193 16.64 -0.50 -11.63
C ASP A 193 17.50 -0.97 -10.45
N SER A 194 18.81 -1.08 -10.67
CA SER A 194 19.76 -1.60 -9.68
C SER A 194 20.89 -0.62 -9.40
N PHE A 195 20.72 0.16 -8.34
CA PHE A 195 21.76 1.04 -7.82
C PHE A 195 22.94 0.25 -7.21
N LYS A 196 24.14 0.76 -7.43
CA LYS A 196 25.38 0.46 -6.70
C LYS A 196 26.04 1.79 -6.35
N ILE A 197 26.77 1.84 -5.24
CA ILE A 197 27.50 3.03 -4.81
C ILE A 197 28.96 2.65 -4.61
N PHE A 198 29.88 3.43 -5.18
CA PHE A 198 31.32 3.24 -5.05
C PHE A 198 31.95 4.49 -4.44
N SER A 199 32.74 4.31 -3.38
CA SER A 199 33.52 5.39 -2.78
C SER A 199 34.84 5.52 -3.52
N VAL A 200 34.98 6.56 -4.35
CA VAL A 200 36.20 6.85 -5.13
C VAL A 200 37.42 6.98 -4.19
N ASN A 201 37.32 7.80 -3.15
CA ASN A 201 38.40 8.05 -2.18
C ASN A 201 38.90 6.79 -1.47
N ASN A 202 38.06 5.77 -1.31
CA ASN A 202 38.42 4.50 -0.65
C ASN A 202 38.58 3.33 -1.62
N SER A 203 38.34 3.54 -2.92
CA SER A 203 38.27 2.53 -3.99
C SER A 203 37.45 1.28 -3.62
N LYS A 204 36.26 1.47 -3.01
CA LYS A 204 35.42 0.37 -2.47
C LYS A 204 33.93 0.55 -2.77
N GLU A 205 33.23 -0.55 -3.04
CA GLU A 205 31.76 -0.61 -3.09
C GLU A 205 31.19 -0.39 -1.67
N VAL A 206 30.19 0.48 -1.56
CA VAL A 206 29.45 0.75 -0.32
C VAL A 206 28.31 -0.28 -0.24
N PRO A 207 28.24 -1.12 0.81
CA PRO A 207 27.29 -2.23 0.87
C PRO A 207 25.85 -1.76 1.11
N VAL A 208 25.05 -1.72 0.04
CA VAL A 208 23.63 -1.37 0.10
C VAL A 208 22.79 -2.57 0.56
N LEU A 209 22.18 -2.46 1.75
CA LEU A 209 21.23 -3.46 2.24
C LEU A 209 19.91 -3.38 1.45
N ARG A 210 19.39 -4.53 1.03
CA ARG A 210 18.09 -4.67 0.33
C ARG A 210 17.06 -5.48 1.13
N THR A 211 17.36 -5.73 2.41
CA THR A 211 16.52 -6.44 3.39
C THR A 211 16.18 -5.51 4.55
N GLY A 212 15.08 -5.78 5.26
CA GLY A 212 14.63 -4.92 6.37
C GLY A 212 13.99 -3.58 5.98
N ILE A 213 13.86 -3.30 4.68
CA ILE A 213 13.33 -2.05 4.12
C ILE A 213 11.79 -1.93 4.08
N ALA A 214 11.07 -2.97 4.55
CA ALA A 214 9.62 -3.05 4.50
C ALA A 214 9.02 -3.27 5.90
N TRP A 215 7.78 -2.81 6.10
CA TRP A 215 7.11 -2.91 7.39
C TRP A 215 6.91 -4.38 7.83
N PRO A 216 7.07 -4.70 9.13
CA PRO A 216 6.81 -6.04 9.63
C PRO A 216 5.39 -6.54 9.33
N SER A 217 4.39 -5.64 9.37
CA SER A 217 3.00 -5.95 9.01
C SER A 217 2.81 -6.33 7.54
N ASP A 218 3.50 -5.66 6.61
CA ASP A 218 3.53 -6.06 5.21
C ASP A 218 4.18 -7.46 5.06
N ARG A 219 5.29 -7.70 5.77
CA ARG A 219 6.09 -8.94 5.74
C ARG A 219 5.42 -10.18 6.35
N GLU A 220 4.66 -10.00 7.43
CA GLU A 220 4.21 -11.12 8.30
C GLU A 220 2.70 -11.34 8.28
N VAL A 221 1.93 -10.44 7.67
CA VAL A 221 0.47 -10.55 7.58
C VAL A 221 -0.01 -10.48 6.12
N LYS A 222 0.42 -9.45 5.39
CA LYS A 222 -0.21 -9.06 4.11
C LYS A 222 0.37 -9.73 2.87
N PHE A 223 1.67 -9.98 2.83
CA PHE A 223 2.33 -10.63 1.69
C PHE A 223 2.87 -12.00 2.09
N HIS A 224 2.47 -13.03 1.36
CA HIS A 224 2.83 -14.42 1.67
C HIS A 224 3.18 -15.22 0.41
N ASN A 225 4.09 -16.17 0.56
CA ASN A 225 4.33 -17.20 -0.45
C ASN A 225 3.18 -18.22 -0.43
N PRO A 226 2.90 -18.90 -1.56
CA PRO A 226 2.03 -20.07 -1.56
C PRO A 226 2.54 -21.17 -0.63
N PRO A 227 1.65 -21.97 -0.01
CA PRO A 227 2.04 -23.08 0.85
C PRO A 227 2.68 -24.22 0.04
N GLY A 228 3.91 -24.60 0.40
CA GLY A 228 4.63 -25.72 -0.21
C GLY A 228 6.14 -25.67 0.06
N PRO A 229 6.89 -26.75 -0.24
CA PRO A 229 8.34 -26.81 -0.05
C PRO A 229 9.13 -26.18 -1.22
N ASP A 230 8.60 -26.16 -2.45
CA ASP A 230 9.24 -25.53 -3.61
C ASP A 230 8.27 -24.58 -4.33
N LEU A 231 8.67 -23.32 -4.46
CA LEU A 231 7.95 -22.29 -5.19
C LEU A 231 7.86 -22.60 -6.70
N LYS A 232 8.83 -23.35 -7.25
CA LYS A 232 8.81 -23.79 -8.66
C LYS A 232 7.59 -24.64 -9.00
N GLU A 233 7.13 -25.45 -8.05
CA GLU A 233 5.97 -26.30 -8.24
C GLU A 233 4.68 -25.50 -8.05
N ALA A 234 4.60 -24.68 -6.99
CA ALA A 234 3.44 -23.84 -6.71
C ALA A 234 3.10 -22.87 -7.87
N PHE A 235 4.11 -22.28 -8.52
CA PHE A 235 3.92 -21.35 -9.64
C PHE A 235 3.98 -22.02 -11.03
N LYS A 236 4.08 -23.35 -11.14
CA LYS A 236 4.27 -24.09 -12.42
C LYS A 236 3.17 -23.83 -13.47
N SER A 237 1.95 -23.55 -13.02
CA SER A 237 0.79 -23.22 -13.87
C SER A 237 0.69 -21.73 -14.23
N PHE A 238 1.49 -20.86 -13.60
CA PHE A 238 1.40 -19.41 -13.73
C PHE A 238 2.39 -18.86 -14.76
N SER A 239 2.19 -17.58 -15.09
CA SER A 239 3.03 -16.79 -15.98
C SER A 239 3.41 -15.47 -15.30
N ARG A 240 4.49 -14.85 -15.76
CA ARG A 240 5.06 -13.63 -15.17
C ARG A 240 4.46 -12.37 -15.82
N PRO A 241 4.46 -11.20 -15.14
CA PRO A 241 4.00 -9.94 -15.73
C PRO A 241 4.76 -9.62 -17.03
N HIS A 242 4.06 -9.07 -18.02
CA HIS A 242 4.59 -8.86 -19.37
C HIS A 242 5.86 -7.99 -19.40
N SER A 243 5.91 -6.93 -18.58
CA SER A 243 7.04 -6.00 -18.49
C SER A 243 8.15 -6.45 -17.54
N CYS A 244 7.98 -7.57 -16.82
CA CYS A 244 9.01 -8.08 -15.90
C CYS A 244 10.32 -8.40 -16.67
N PRO A 245 11.51 -7.98 -16.21
CA PRO A 245 12.76 -8.30 -16.88
C PRO A 245 13.17 -9.77 -16.71
N VAL A 246 13.75 -10.37 -17.75
CA VAL A 246 14.28 -11.75 -17.76
C VAL A 246 15.81 -11.68 -17.75
N LYS A 247 16.49 -12.61 -17.07
CA LYS A 247 17.95 -12.74 -17.21
C LYS A 247 18.29 -13.26 -18.62
N PRO A 248 19.29 -12.71 -19.33
CA PRO A 248 19.61 -13.13 -20.71
C PRO A 248 19.86 -14.64 -20.91
N ASN A 249 20.30 -15.36 -19.88
CA ASN A 249 20.65 -16.78 -19.96
C ASN A 249 19.49 -17.75 -19.60
N GLU A 250 18.30 -17.25 -19.27
CA GLU A 250 17.14 -18.09 -18.90
C GLU A 250 16.23 -18.35 -20.11
N THR A 251 16.67 -19.26 -20.99
CA THR A 251 15.97 -19.62 -22.24
C THR A 251 14.68 -20.44 -22.08
N LYS A 252 14.15 -20.56 -20.85
CA LYS A 252 12.85 -21.21 -20.55
C LYS A 252 12.13 -20.46 -19.42
N PRO A 253 10.79 -20.34 -19.45
CA PRO A 253 10.00 -19.69 -18.39
C PRO A 253 9.85 -20.60 -17.15
N ASN A 254 10.97 -20.98 -16.53
CA ASN A 254 11.01 -21.80 -15.33
C ASN A 254 10.71 -20.93 -14.09
N PHE A 255 9.43 -20.77 -13.78
CA PHE A 255 8.92 -19.89 -12.72
C PHE A 255 9.32 -20.38 -11.31
N GLY A 256 10.57 -20.14 -10.91
CA GLY A 256 11.07 -20.40 -9.55
C GLY A 256 12.57 -20.73 -9.45
N THR A 257 13.29 -20.93 -10.55
CA THR A 257 14.77 -20.90 -10.52
C THR A 257 15.28 -19.47 -10.52
N GLU A 258 15.32 -18.83 -9.34
CA GLU A 258 15.92 -17.50 -9.10
C GLU A 258 15.47 -16.37 -10.05
N GLN A 259 14.25 -16.44 -10.62
CA GLN A 259 13.78 -15.43 -11.57
C GLN A 259 13.73 -14.02 -10.96
N SER A 260 13.97 -13.02 -11.83
CA SER A 260 14.56 -11.72 -11.49
C SER A 260 14.08 -11.12 -10.16
N ARG A 261 15.05 -10.77 -9.29
CA ARG A 261 14.81 -10.21 -7.94
C ARG A 261 13.94 -8.95 -7.96
N VAL A 262 13.86 -8.26 -9.10
CA VAL A 262 12.92 -7.16 -9.39
C VAL A 262 11.47 -7.58 -9.12
N CYS A 263 10.99 -8.63 -9.77
CA CYS A 263 9.57 -9.03 -9.71
C CYS A 263 9.21 -9.81 -8.43
N ARG A 264 10.19 -10.07 -7.55
CA ARG A 264 10.00 -10.68 -6.22
C ARG A 264 9.39 -9.74 -5.20
N VAL A 265 9.52 -8.41 -5.37
CA VAL A 265 9.30 -7.41 -4.30
C VAL A 265 7.86 -7.38 -3.76
N MET A 266 6.87 -7.88 -4.52
CA MET A 266 5.47 -7.91 -4.09
C MET A 266 5.01 -9.22 -3.42
N ILE A 267 5.85 -10.27 -3.37
CA ILE A 267 5.51 -11.59 -2.80
C ILE A 267 6.57 -12.09 -1.79
N LEU A 268 7.82 -11.65 -1.91
CA LEU A 268 8.93 -12.12 -1.10
C LEU A 268 9.57 -11.01 -0.27
N LEU A 269 8.77 -10.51 0.68
CA LEU A 269 9.27 -9.98 1.93
C LEU A 269 9.61 -11.16 2.85
N LYS A 270 10.86 -11.63 2.83
CA LYS A 270 11.49 -12.45 3.88
C LYS A 270 13.00 -12.47 3.70
#